data_AF-A0A2N5YTN4-F1
#
_entry.id   AF-A0A2N5YTN4-F1
#
_cell.length_a   1.000
_cell.length_b   1.000
_cell.length_c   1.000
_cell.angle_alpha   90.00
_cell.angle_beta   90.00
_cell.angle_gamma   90.00
#
_symmetry.space_group_name_H-M   'P 1'
#
loop_
_entity.id
_entity.type
_entity.pdbx_description
1 polymer ?
#
loop_
_entity_poly.entity_id
_entity_poly.type
_entity_poly.pdbx_seq_one_letter_code
_entity_poly.pdbx_strand_id
1 'polypeptide(L)'
;MEMDNEIVYDQPVTRCSYAMSSSEFADASESVKSKTFEDDKLTVAKQICRTNCMTSDQIRDMNNLFDFEDTKLEFAKYAYDYVYDISDYYKVNDSFEFDMTIDELNEYLENR
;
A
#
# COMPACT_ATOMS: atom_id res chain seq x y z
N MET A 1 4.27 18.83 41.06
CA MET A 1 4.61 19.03 39.65
C MET A 1 3.74 18.08 38.87
N GLU A 2 2.74 18.64 38.22
CA GLU A 2 1.90 17.94 37.25
C GLU A 2 2.67 17.65 35.97
N MET A 3 2.23 16.58 35.29
CA MET A 3 2.38 16.27 33.86
C MET A 3 3.82 15.93 33.42
N ASP A 4 4.04 14.81 32.73
CA ASP A 4 3.46 14.56 31.41
C ASP A 4 2.83 13.17 31.26
N ASN A 5 1.53 13.18 30.93
CA ASN A 5 0.84 12.02 30.37
C ASN A 5 1.15 12.03 28.87
N GLU A 6 2.21 11.34 28.47
CA GLU A 6 2.50 11.12 27.06
C GLU A 6 1.40 10.20 26.51
N ILE A 7 0.50 10.79 25.71
CA ILE A 7 -0.47 10.02 24.94
C ILE A 7 0.36 9.22 23.93
N VAL A 8 0.65 7.96 24.25
CA VAL A 8 1.12 6.99 23.27
C VAL A 8 -0.07 6.75 22.34
N TYR A 9 -0.11 7.47 21.23
CA TYR A 9 -0.98 7.11 20.12
C TYR A 9 -0.49 5.75 19.64
N ASP A 10 -1.25 4.69 19.94
CA ASP A 10 -1.05 3.35 19.42
C ASP A 10 -1.33 3.41 17.91
N GLN A 11 -0.35 3.92 17.16
CA GLN A 11 -0.36 3.85 15.72
C GLN A 11 -0.19 2.37 15.35
N PRO A 12 -0.97 1.84 14.40
CA PRO A 12 -0.80 0.47 13.98
C PRO A 12 0.67 0.24 13.59
N VAL A 13 1.31 -0.68 14.31
CA VAL A 13 2.76 -0.90 14.21
C VAL A 13 3.05 -1.55 12.87
N THR A 14 3.45 -0.73 11.90
CA THR A 14 3.99 -1.25 10.66
C THR A 14 5.32 -1.97 10.92
N ARG A 15 5.57 -3.04 10.16
CA ARG A 15 6.86 -3.76 10.16
C ARG A 15 7.96 -2.99 9.44
N CYS A 16 7.65 -1.82 8.90
CA CYS A 16 8.51 -1.04 8.03
C CYS A 16 9.17 0.13 8.76
N SER A 17 10.50 0.06 8.90
CA SER A 17 11.29 1.18 9.47
C SER A 17 11.77 2.18 8.43
N TYR A 18 11.75 1.83 7.14
CA TYR A 18 12.13 2.69 6.02
C TYR A 18 11.34 2.28 4.78
N ALA A 19 10.94 3.24 3.95
CA ALA A 19 10.38 2.97 2.62
C ALA A 19 11.51 2.87 1.57
N MET A 20 11.23 2.19 0.46
CA MET A 20 12.09 2.23 -0.71
C MET A 20 12.23 3.68 -1.22
N SER A 21 13.42 3.99 -1.74
CA SER A 21 13.69 5.28 -2.36
C SER A 21 12.89 5.47 -3.66
N SER A 22 12.76 6.72 -4.11
CA SER A 22 12.09 7.03 -5.39
C SER A 22 12.73 6.34 -6.59
N SER A 23 14.06 6.15 -6.58
CA SER A 23 14.78 5.43 -7.64
C SER A 23 14.45 3.94 -7.63
N GLU A 24 14.46 3.30 -6.46
CA GLU A 24 14.09 1.89 -6.34
C GLU A 24 12.64 1.65 -6.73
N PHE A 25 11.75 2.58 -6.38
CA PHE A 25 10.35 2.53 -6.79
C PHE A 25 10.16 2.67 -8.31
N ALA A 26 10.96 3.50 -8.97
CA ALA A 26 10.93 3.63 -10.43
C ALA A 26 11.33 2.30 -11.11
N ASP A 27 12.41 1.67 -10.64
CA ASP A 27 12.86 0.37 -11.16
C ASP A 27 11.85 -0.76 -10.88
N ALA A 28 11.24 -0.75 -9.69
CA ALA A 28 10.17 -1.66 -9.31
C ALA A 28 8.94 -1.50 -10.21
N SER A 29 8.51 -0.26 -10.46
CA SER A 29 7.38 0.06 -11.32
C SER A 29 7.62 -0.42 -12.75
N GLU A 30 8.83 -0.23 -13.29
CA GLU A 30 9.19 -0.73 -14.61
C GLU A 30 9.15 -2.27 -14.67
N SER A 31 9.62 -2.94 -13.62
CA SER A 31 9.55 -4.40 -13.51
C SER A 31 8.12 -4.93 -13.56
N VAL A 32 7.16 -4.23 -12.94
CA VAL A 32 5.73 -4.57 -12.99
C VAL A 32 5.14 -4.24 -14.37
N LYS A 33 5.40 -3.04 -14.91
CA LYS A 33 4.94 -2.61 -16.26
C LYS A 33 5.43 -3.52 -17.38
N SER A 34 6.59 -4.16 -17.22
CA SER A 34 7.13 -5.12 -18.19
C SER A 34 6.25 -6.38 -18.37
N LYS A 35 5.30 -6.64 -17.47
CA LYS A 35 4.42 -7.81 -17.53
C LYS A 35 3.19 -7.54 -18.38
N THR A 36 2.84 -8.52 -19.21
CA THR A 36 1.69 -8.44 -20.12
C THR A 36 0.38 -8.80 -19.43
N PHE A 37 0.39 -9.83 -18.58
CA PHE A 37 -0.80 -10.32 -17.91
C PHE A 37 -0.93 -9.73 -16.52
N GLU A 38 -2.16 -9.48 -16.10
CA GLU A 38 -2.46 -8.85 -14.83
C GLU A 38 -2.02 -9.68 -13.63
N ASP A 39 -2.27 -10.98 -13.64
CA ASP A 39 -1.83 -11.90 -12.59
C ASP A 39 -0.30 -11.90 -12.41
N ASP A 40 0.44 -11.75 -13.50
CA ASP A 40 1.90 -11.64 -13.48
C ASP A 40 2.34 -10.29 -12.89
N LYS A 41 1.67 -9.18 -13.26
CA LYS A 41 1.89 -7.86 -12.65
C LYS A 41 1.69 -7.96 -11.12
N LEU A 42 0.57 -8.55 -10.69
CA LEU A 42 0.21 -8.67 -9.28
C LEU A 42 1.23 -9.51 -8.52
N THR A 43 1.65 -10.64 -9.10
CA THR A 43 2.66 -11.53 -8.52
C THR A 43 3.98 -10.79 -8.27
N VAL A 44 4.45 -10.02 -9.25
CA VAL A 44 5.69 -9.25 -9.15
C VAL A 44 5.55 -8.09 -8.14
N ALA A 45 4.44 -7.36 -8.18
CA ALA A 45 4.18 -6.26 -7.25
C ALA A 45 4.17 -6.74 -5.80
N LYS A 46 3.51 -7.87 -5.50
CA LYS A 46 3.52 -8.47 -4.16
C LYS A 46 4.92 -8.91 -3.72
N GLN A 47 5.72 -9.49 -4.62
CA GLN A 47 7.11 -9.86 -4.32
C GLN A 47 7.95 -8.64 -3.94
N ILE A 48 7.85 -7.56 -4.71
CA ILE A 48 8.57 -6.31 -4.46
C ILE A 48 8.12 -5.69 -3.12
N CYS A 49 6.81 -5.56 -2.90
CA CYS A 49 6.23 -4.98 -1.69
C CYS A 49 6.61 -5.76 -0.43
N ARG A 50 6.66 -7.09 -0.50
CA ARG A 50 7.06 -7.94 0.63
C ARG A 50 8.52 -7.72 1.05
N THR A 51 9.41 -7.51 0.09
CA THR A 51 10.86 -7.36 0.37
C THR A 51 11.27 -5.91 0.54
N ASN A 52 10.44 -4.96 0.11
CA ASN A 52 10.69 -3.54 0.18
C ASN A 52 9.41 -2.84 0.64
N CYS A 53 9.48 -2.25 1.83
CA CYS A 53 8.43 -1.38 2.32
C CYS A 53 8.20 -0.20 1.38
N MET A 54 6.95 0.23 1.28
CA MET A 54 6.53 1.34 0.41
C MET A 54 5.87 2.44 1.23
N THR A 55 5.86 3.66 0.73
CA THR A 55 4.93 4.68 1.24
C THR A 55 3.52 4.44 0.69
N SER A 56 2.51 5.01 1.34
CA SER A 56 1.11 4.98 0.90
C SER A 56 0.96 5.58 -0.49
N ASP A 57 1.72 6.64 -0.79
CA ASP A 57 1.82 7.24 -2.13
C ASP A 57 2.39 6.25 -3.16
N GLN A 58 3.46 5.52 -2.82
CA GLN A 58 4.02 4.50 -3.70
C GLN A 58 3.06 3.32 -3.91
N ILE A 59 2.31 2.91 -2.89
CA ILE A 59 1.30 1.85 -2.99
C ILE A 59 0.18 2.29 -3.93
N ARG A 60 -0.35 3.51 -3.78
CA ARG A 60 -1.34 4.09 -4.71
C ARG A 60 -0.82 4.06 -6.15
N ASP A 61 0.41 4.53 -6.36
CA ASP A 61 1.01 4.62 -7.70
C ASP A 61 1.28 3.24 -8.31
N MET A 62 1.67 2.25 -7.49
CA MET A 62 1.78 0.85 -7.91
C MET A 62 0.41 0.26 -8.26
N ASN A 63 -0.63 0.61 -7.49
CA ASN A 63 -2.00 0.18 -7.76
C ASN A 63 -2.50 0.68 -9.12
N ASN A 64 -2.12 1.89 -9.51
CA ASN A 64 -2.46 2.48 -10.82
C ASN A 64 -1.79 1.77 -12.01
N LEU A 65 -0.98 0.73 -11.80
CA LEU A 65 -0.42 -0.11 -12.87
C LEU A 65 -1.31 -1.30 -13.25
N PHE A 66 -2.33 -1.59 -12.44
CA PHE A 66 -3.32 -2.63 -12.68
C PHE A 66 -4.52 -2.07 -13.45
N ASP A 67 -5.10 -2.91 -14.29
CA ASP A 67 -6.20 -2.51 -15.17
C ASP A 67 -7.55 -2.88 -14.56
N PHE A 68 -7.62 -3.92 -13.71
CA PHE A 68 -8.84 -4.36 -13.04
C PHE A 68 -8.90 -3.92 -11.57
N GLU A 69 -10.07 -3.43 -11.19
CA GLU A 69 -10.39 -2.97 -9.84
C GLU A 69 -10.15 -4.05 -8.77
N ASP A 70 -10.54 -5.30 -9.04
CA ASP A 70 -10.36 -6.43 -8.11
C ASP A 70 -8.88 -6.67 -7.81
N THR A 71 -8.01 -6.57 -8.83
CA THR A 71 -6.55 -6.70 -8.68
C THR A 71 -5.98 -5.58 -7.82
N LYS A 72 -6.43 -4.35 -8.06
CA LYS A 72 -6.04 -3.18 -7.25
C LYS A 72 -6.41 -3.38 -5.79
N LEU A 73 -7.61 -3.90 -5.53
CA LEU A 73 -8.07 -4.13 -4.17
C LEU A 73 -7.27 -5.23 -3.48
N GLU A 74 -7.00 -6.33 -4.20
CA GLU A 74 -6.18 -7.42 -3.69
C GLU A 74 -4.76 -6.96 -3.34
N PHE A 75 -4.14 -6.15 -4.21
CA PHE A 75 -2.82 -5.58 -3.92
C PHE A 75 -2.87 -4.60 -2.74
N ALA A 76 -3.84 -3.68 -2.70
CA ALA A 76 -3.98 -2.71 -1.60
C ALA A 76 -4.17 -3.40 -0.25
N LYS A 77 -4.98 -4.46 -0.15
CA LYS A 77 -5.13 -5.22 1.10
C LYS A 77 -3.81 -5.88 1.52
N TYR A 78 -3.09 -6.46 0.55
CA TYR A 78 -1.79 -7.09 0.79
C TYR A 78 -0.71 -6.09 1.25
N ALA A 79 -0.64 -4.93 0.59
CA ALA A 79 0.41 -3.95 0.79
C ALA A 79 0.34 -3.22 2.14
N TYR A 80 -0.81 -3.25 2.81
CA TYR A 80 -1.02 -2.59 4.11
C TYR A 80 -0.07 -3.12 5.21
N ASP A 81 0.34 -4.39 5.17
CA ASP A 81 1.32 -4.92 6.13
C ASP A 81 2.75 -4.40 5.90
N TYR A 82 3.00 -3.80 4.74
CA TYR A 82 4.32 -3.39 4.24
C TYR A 82 4.37 -1.88 3.93
N VAL A 83 3.45 -1.10 4.50
CA VAL A 83 3.43 0.36 4.35
C VAL A 83 4.25 1.04 5.43
N TYR A 84 5.10 2.00 5.07
CA TYR A 84 5.93 2.75 6.01
C TYR A 84 5.14 3.81 6.80
N ASP A 85 4.22 4.50 6.13
CA ASP A 85 3.45 5.64 6.64
C ASP A 85 1.96 5.31 6.73
N ILE A 86 1.63 4.32 7.57
CA ILE A 86 0.27 3.76 7.70
C ILE A 86 -0.83 4.81 8.01
N SER A 87 -0.48 5.93 8.65
CA SER A 87 -1.40 7.05 8.89
C SER A 87 -1.94 7.67 7.60
N ASP A 88 -1.19 7.52 6.51
CA ASP A 88 -1.47 8.11 5.20
C ASP A 88 -2.12 7.10 4.25
N TYR A 89 -2.50 5.91 4.72
CA TYR A 89 -3.00 4.83 3.86
C TYR A 89 -4.28 5.19 3.11
N TYR A 90 -5.05 6.14 3.63
CA TYR A 90 -6.24 6.69 2.96
C TYR A 90 -5.94 7.20 1.55
N LYS A 91 -4.69 7.60 1.24
CA LYS A 91 -4.28 8.04 -0.11
C LYS A 91 -4.37 6.92 -1.15
N VAL A 92 -4.33 5.64 -0.74
CA VAL A 92 -4.50 4.50 -1.66
C VAL A 92 -5.89 4.50 -2.29
N ASN A 93 -6.89 5.09 -1.62
CA ASN A 93 -8.24 5.20 -2.14
C ASN A 93 -8.31 5.94 -3.49
N ASP A 94 -7.38 6.88 -3.74
CA ASP A 94 -7.30 7.64 -5.00
C ASP A 94 -6.95 6.77 -6.23
N SER A 95 -6.62 5.49 -6.04
CA SER A 95 -6.35 4.55 -7.14
C SER A 95 -7.57 3.74 -7.61
N PHE A 96 -8.68 3.81 -6.89
CA PHE A 96 -9.92 3.10 -7.20
C PHE A 96 -10.89 3.99 -7.99
N GLU A 97 -11.67 3.35 -8.86
CA GLU A 97 -12.69 4.05 -9.66
C GLU A 97 -14.07 3.98 -9.00
N PHE A 98 -14.34 2.94 -8.22
CA PHE A 98 -15.64 2.69 -7.61
C PHE A 98 -15.61 2.89 -6.10
N ASP A 99 -16.57 3.68 -5.60
CA ASP A 99 -16.78 3.90 -4.16
C ASP A 99 -16.94 2.58 -3.38
N MET A 100 -17.57 1.56 -3.99
CA MET A 100 -17.74 0.24 -3.37
C MET A 100 -16.40 -0.44 -3.06
N THR A 101 -15.39 -0.26 -3.91
CA THR A 101 -14.04 -0.80 -3.70
C THR A 101 -13.34 -0.09 -2.56
N ILE A 102 -13.55 1.23 -2.45
CA ILE A 102 -13.04 2.06 -1.35
C ILE A 102 -13.66 1.60 -0.03
N ASP A 103 -14.99 1.41 0.00
CA ASP A 103 -15.71 0.90 1.16
C ASP A 103 -15.19 -0.49 1.57
N GLU A 104 -14.96 -1.39 0.60
CA GLU A 104 -14.43 -2.73 0.89
C GLU A 104 -12.98 -2.71 1.41
N LEU A 105 -12.14 -1.79 0.94
CA LEU A 105 -10.82 -1.59 1.51
C LEU A 105 -10.94 -1.07 2.95
N ASN A 106 -11.77 -0.05 3.20
CA ASN A 106 -11.95 0.51 4.54
C ASN A 106 -12.48 -0.53 5.53
N GLU A 107 -13.48 -1.33 5.15
CA GLU A 107 -14.00 -2.43 5.98
C GLU A 107 -12.90 -3.45 6.30
N TYR A 108 -12.05 -3.78 5.34
CA TYR A 108 -10.92 -4.68 5.58
C TYR A 108 -9.92 -4.09 6.60
N LEU A 109 -9.65 -2.78 6.53
CA LEU A 109 -8.71 -2.11 7.44
C LEU A 109 -9.26 -1.96 8.86
N GLU A 110 -10.56 -1.71 9.02
CA GLU A 110 -11.22 -1.61 10.33
C GLU A 110 -11.20 -2.94 11.12
N ASN A 111 -11.11 -4.08 10.42
CA ASN A 111 -11.13 -5.41 11.01
C ASN A 111 -9.73 -6.01 11.26
N ARG A 112 -8.67 -5.21 11.16
CA ARG A 112 -7.27 -5.67 11.31
C ARG A 112 -6.68 -5.53 12.70
#